data_AF-A0A940MBD8-F1
#
_entry.id   AF-A0A940MBD8-F1
#
_cell.length_a   1.000
_cell.length_b   1.000
_cell.length_c   1.000
_cell.angle_alpha   90.00
_cell.angle_beta   90.00
_cell.angle_gamma   90.00
#
_symmetry.space_group_name_H-M   'P 1'
#
loop_
_entity.id
_entity.type
_entity.pdbx_description
1 polymer ?
#
loop_
_entity_poly.entity_id
_entity_poly.type
_entity_poly.pdbx_seq_one_letter_code
_entity_poly.pdbx_strand_id
1 'polypeptide(L)'
;MPQGIKLDIPFESRVSPDLARARREHLAWPRLHGLIPDSAASQRHLMGSYAEVAARFHPSATGDDLDLGVDQQSWFFLFDDFFDGPVGRDPKAVRGLVRDVASAFRGSDVPQHPLARAFADLWARSTMGMSGSWRARAAADWRAYLNGYVDEASARRQR
;
A
#
# COMPACT_ATOMS: atom_id res chain seq x y z
N MET A 1 -18.45 1.19 -16.15
CA MET A 1 -17.30 1.35 -17.05
C MET A 1 -17.34 0.23 -18.07
N PRO A 2 -17.31 0.50 -19.39
CA PRO A 2 -17.27 -0.55 -20.40
C PRO A 2 -16.00 -1.38 -20.21
N GLN A 3 -16.16 -2.71 -20.13
CA GLN A 3 -15.04 -3.63 -20.20
C GLN A 3 -14.70 -3.88 -21.67
N GLY A 4 -13.42 -3.94 -22.04
CA GLY A 4 -12.98 -4.21 -23.41
C GLY A 4 -12.59 -2.99 -24.26
N ILE A 5 -12.48 -1.81 -23.67
CA ILE A 5 -11.82 -0.67 -24.34
C ILE A 5 -10.32 -0.97 -24.43
N LYS A 6 -9.79 -0.99 -25.64
CA LYS A 6 -8.35 -1.13 -25.86
C LYS A 6 -7.68 0.24 -25.74
N LEU A 7 -6.65 0.32 -24.90
CA LEU A 7 -5.71 1.43 -24.88
C LEU A 7 -4.47 0.99 -25.66
N ASP A 8 -4.11 1.73 -26.71
CA ASP A 8 -2.89 1.45 -27.47
C ASP A 8 -1.67 2.02 -26.72
N ILE A 9 -0.89 1.12 -26.12
CA ILE A 9 0.28 1.43 -25.31
C ILE A 9 1.52 0.93 -26.07
N PRO A 10 2.39 1.82 -26.60
CA PRO A 10 3.40 1.46 -27.60
C PRO A 10 4.70 0.90 -26.96
N PHE A 11 4.56 -0.06 -26.06
CA PHE A 11 5.69 -0.79 -25.47
C PHE A 11 5.29 -2.21 -25.07
N GLU A 12 6.27 -3.10 -25.02
CA GLU A 12 6.06 -4.50 -24.64
C GLU A 12 5.70 -4.62 -23.15
N SER A 13 4.70 -5.45 -22.85
CA SER A 13 4.36 -5.78 -21.47
C SER A 13 5.37 -6.76 -20.90
N ARG A 14 5.95 -6.42 -19.75
CA ARG A 14 6.87 -7.29 -19.00
C ARG A 14 6.24 -7.70 -17.69
N VAL A 15 6.65 -8.87 -17.19
CA VAL A 15 6.23 -9.41 -15.91
C VAL A 15 7.41 -10.12 -15.25
N SER A 16 7.53 -10.03 -13.92
CA SER A 16 8.56 -10.76 -13.18
C SER A 16 8.43 -12.28 -13.37
N PRO A 17 9.54 -13.01 -13.56
CA PRO A 17 9.52 -14.46 -13.63
C PRO A 17 9.09 -15.12 -12.30
N ASP A 18 9.14 -14.38 -11.20
CA ASP A 18 8.85 -14.89 -9.84
C ASP A 18 7.39 -14.64 -9.40
N LEU A 19 6.54 -14.16 -10.31
CA LEU A 19 5.12 -13.90 -10.05
C LEU A 19 4.39 -15.12 -9.46
N ALA A 20 4.70 -16.33 -9.93
CA ALA A 20 4.02 -17.54 -9.46
C ALA A 20 4.27 -17.80 -7.97
N ARG A 21 5.47 -17.49 -7.46
CA ARG A 21 5.80 -17.59 -6.03
C ARG A 21 5.09 -16.48 -5.26
N ALA A 22 5.24 -15.23 -5.69
CA ALA A 22 4.61 -14.08 -5.05
C ALA A 22 3.09 -14.26 -4.90
N ARG A 23 2.40 -14.78 -5.93
CA ARG A 23 0.96 -15.09 -5.86
C ARG A 23 0.60 -16.08 -4.75
N ARG A 24 1.45 -17.08 -4.45
CA ARG A 24 1.17 -18.06 -3.39
C ARG A 24 1.40 -17.47 -1.99
N GLU A 25 2.35 -16.56 -1.87
CA GLU A 25 2.89 -16.11 -0.57
C GLU A 25 2.34 -14.74 -0.11
N HIS A 26 1.78 -13.94 -1.02
CA HIS A 26 1.41 -12.54 -0.75
C HIS A 26 0.43 -12.28 0.41
N LEU A 27 -0.32 -13.28 0.88
CA LEU A 27 -1.22 -13.11 2.02
C LEU A 27 -0.49 -13.20 3.37
N ALA A 28 0.76 -13.68 3.40
CA ALA A 28 1.51 -13.88 4.64
C ALA A 28 1.76 -12.56 5.38
N TRP A 29 2.25 -11.54 4.67
CA TRP A 29 2.57 -10.24 5.24
C TRP A 29 1.34 -9.47 5.77
N PRO A 30 0.25 -9.26 5.01
CA PRO A 30 -0.91 -8.55 5.54
C PRO A 30 -1.59 -9.32 6.69
N ARG A 31 -1.50 -10.66 6.73
CA ARG A 31 -1.94 -11.47 7.89
C ARG A 31 -1.05 -11.25 9.11
N LEU A 32 0.26 -11.22 8.94
CA LEU A 32 1.22 -10.95 10.02
C LEU A 32 0.91 -9.61 10.72
N HIS A 33 0.52 -8.60 9.96
CA HIS A 33 0.14 -7.29 10.51
C HIS A 33 -1.32 -7.20 10.99
N GLY A 34 -2.10 -8.28 10.90
CA GLY A 34 -3.50 -8.32 11.32
C GLY A 34 -4.45 -7.52 10.43
N LEU A 35 -4.06 -7.25 9.18
CA LEU A 35 -4.89 -6.51 8.21
C LEU A 35 -5.94 -7.40 7.53
N ILE A 36 -5.72 -8.71 7.55
CA ILE A 36 -6.65 -9.72 7.02
C ILE A 36 -7.07 -10.63 8.19
N PRO A 37 -8.09 -10.21 8.96
CA PRO A 37 -8.47 -10.91 10.20
C PRO A 37 -9.26 -12.20 9.94
N ASP A 38 -9.88 -12.35 8.77
CA ASP A 38 -10.79 -13.45 8.46
C ASP A 38 -10.70 -13.95 7.01
N SER A 39 -11.45 -15.02 6.74
CA SER A 39 -11.51 -15.66 5.42
C SER A 39 -12.18 -14.77 4.37
N ALA A 40 -13.18 -13.96 4.73
CA ALA A 40 -13.85 -13.07 3.79
C ALA A 40 -12.92 -11.94 3.34
N ALA A 41 -12.16 -11.35 4.25
CA ALA A 41 -11.10 -10.39 3.96
C ALA A 41 -10.02 -11.01 3.05
N SER A 42 -9.63 -12.27 3.32
CA SER A 42 -8.68 -12.99 2.46
C SER A 42 -9.21 -13.13 1.03
N GLN A 43 -10.49 -13.51 0.86
CA GLN A 43 -11.09 -13.68 -0.46
C GLN A 43 -11.20 -12.34 -1.21
N ARG A 44 -11.60 -11.26 -0.53
CA ARG A 44 -11.61 -9.91 -1.14
C ARG A 44 -10.21 -9.49 -1.60
N HIS A 45 -9.19 -9.71 -0.77
CA HIS A 45 -7.80 -9.38 -1.11
C HIS A 45 -7.32 -10.15 -2.35
N LEU A 46 -7.65 -11.43 -2.45
CA LEU A 46 -7.30 -12.28 -3.60
C LEU A 46 -7.90 -11.77 -4.91
N MET A 47 -9.10 -11.18 -4.89
CA MET A 47 -9.74 -10.62 -6.08
C MET A 47 -8.96 -9.42 -6.65
N GLY A 48 -8.20 -8.70 -5.82
CA GLY A 48 -7.41 -7.54 -6.23
C GLY A 48 -6.18 -7.85 -7.08
N SER A 49 -5.75 -9.12 -7.14
CA SER A 49 -4.59 -9.55 -7.94
C SER A 49 -3.31 -8.72 -7.69
N TYR A 50 -3.06 -8.30 -6.45
CA TYR A 50 -1.99 -7.32 -6.16
C TYR A 50 -0.57 -7.81 -6.50
N ALA A 51 -0.31 -9.13 -6.40
CA ALA A 51 0.95 -9.71 -6.86
C ALA A 51 1.17 -9.52 -8.37
N GLU A 52 0.08 -9.55 -9.14
CA GLU A 52 0.09 -9.33 -10.58
C GLU A 52 0.46 -7.90 -10.95
N VAL A 53 -0.10 -6.94 -10.20
CA VAL A 53 0.18 -5.51 -10.36
C VAL A 53 1.66 -5.24 -10.04
N ALA A 54 2.14 -5.72 -8.89
CA ALA A 54 3.52 -5.54 -8.46
C ALA A 54 4.51 -6.17 -9.45
N ALA A 55 4.26 -7.39 -9.94
CA ALA A 55 5.13 -8.05 -10.91
C ALA A 55 5.20 -7.36 -12.27
N ARG A 56 4.17 -6.58 -12.65
CA ARG A 56 4.21 -5.73 -13.85
C ARG A 56 4.87 -4.38 -13.61
N PHE A 57 4.73 -3.80 -12.42
CA PHE A 57 5.42 -2.56 -12.05
C PHE A 57 6.93 -2.77 -11.86
N HIS A 58 7.32 -3.94 -11.36
CA HIS A 58 8.71 -4.29 -11.08
C HIS A 58 9.10 -5.60 -11.79
N PRO A 59 9.14 -5.63 -13.13
CA PRO A 59 9.32 -6.87 -13.90
C PRO A 59 10.71 -7.49 -13.80
N SER A 60 11.67 -6.79 -13.18
CA SER A 60 13.01 -7.31 -12.87
C SER A 60 13.18 -7.73 -11.41
N ALA A 61 12.22 -7.42 -10.53
CA ALA A 61 12.31 -7.78 -9.12
C ALA A 61 11.92 -9.24 -8.92
N THR A 62 12.60 -9.92 -8.00
CA THR A 62 12.39 -11.33 -7.62
C THR A 62 12.65 -11.50 -6.13
N GLY A 63 12.16 -12.57 -5.51
CA GLY A 63 12.34 -12.81 -4.08
C GLY A 63 11.77 -11.66 -3.24
N ASP A 64 12.53 -11.30 -2.20
CA ASP A 64 12.12 -10.29 -1.21
C ASP A 64 11.82 -8.91 -1.81
N ASP A 65 12.48 -8.54 -2.91
CA ASP A 65 12.24 -7.26 -3.60
C ASP A 65 10.86 -7.23 -4.28
N LEU A 66 10.47 -8.35 -4.90
CA LEU A 66 9.13 -8.47 -5.48
C LEU A 66 8.08 -8.50 -4.38
N ASP A 67 8.35 -9.22 -3.29
CA ASP A 67 7.45 -9.32 -2.15
C ASP A 67 7.22 -7.95 -1.50
N LEU A 68 8.25 -7.11 -1.38
CA LEU A 68 8.10 -5.73 -0.91
C LEU A 68 7.15 -4.92 -1.82
N GLY A 69 7.26 -5.09 -3.13
CA GLY A 69 6.33 -4.47 -4.08
C GLY A 69 4.89 -4.98 -3.89
N VAL A 70 4.72 -6.28 -3.68
CA VAL A 70 3.41 -6.91 -3.45
C VAL A 70 2.78 -6.44 -2.12
N ASP A 71 3.59 -6.34 -1.07
CA ASP A 71 3.18 -5.84 0.25
C ASP A 71 2.77 -4.37 0.18
N GLN A 72 3.51 -3.54 -0.56
CA GLN A 72 3.16 -2.14 -0.80
C GLN A 72 1.82 -2.02 -1.55
N GLN A 73 1.61 -2.80 -2.61
CA GLN A 73 0.31 -2.80 -3.29
C GLN A 73 -0.81 -3.25 -2.37
N SER A 74 -0.60 -4.34 -1.62
CA SER A 74 -1.57 -4.82 -0.63
C SER A 74 -1.91 -3.74 0.40
N TRP A 75 -0.92 -3.02 0.90
CA TRP A 75 -1.12 -1.94 1.87
C TRP A 75 -1.89 -0.77 1.28
N PHE A 76 -1.61 -0.34 0.05
CA PHE A 76 -2.34 0.75 -0.59
C PHE A 76 -3.85 0.49 -0.62
N PHE A 77 -4.26 -0.70 -1.07
CA PHE A 77 -5.68 -1.04 -1.15
C PHE A 77 -6.32 -1.23 0.24
N LEU A 78 -5.64 -1.91 1.16
CA LEU A 78 -6.15 -2.07 2.53
C LEU A 78 -6.27 -0.74 3.28
N PHE A 79 -5.36 0.20 3.02
CA PHE A 79 -5.42 1.55 3.56
C PHE A 79 -6.59 2.34 2.96
N ASP A 80 -6.81 2.23 1.65
CA ASP A 80 -7.92 2.88 0.96
C ASP A 80 -9.29 2.36 1.42
N ASP A 81 -9.48 1.04 1.42
CA ASP A 81 -10.72 0.36 1.86
C ASP A 81 -11.13 0.76 3.30
N PHE A 82 -10.16 1.06 4.16
CA PHE A 82 -10.42 1.51 5.53
C PHE A 82 -11.21 2.84 5.58
N PHE A 83 -11.06 3.68 4.55
CA PHE A 83 -11.73 4.97 4.46
C PHE A 83 -13.06 4.93 3.67
N ASP A 84 -13.45 3.79 3.10
CA ASP A 84 -14.78 3.67 2.47
C ASP A 84 -15.95 3.75 3.48
N GLY A 85 -15.64 3.50 4.76
CA GLY A 85 -16.60 3.55 5.86
C GLY A 85 -16.82 4.93 6.49
N PRO A 86 -17.46 4.98 7.68
CA PRO A 86 -17.69 6.23 8.42
C PRO A 86 -16.41 7.00 8.74
N VAL A 87 -15.28 6.30 8.93
CA VAL A 87 -13.99 6.93 9.25
C VAL A 87 -13.54 7.89 8.15
N GLY A 88 -13.69 7.53 6.87
CA GLY A 88 -13.29 8.41 5.75
C GLY A 88 -14.19 9.65 5.57
N ARG A 89 -15.29 9.75 6.33
CA ARG A 89 -16.15 10.95 6.40
C ARG A 89 -15.84 11.82 7.62
N ASP A 90 -14.92 11.41 8.49
CA ASP A 90 -14.44 12.21 9.62
C ASP A 90 -13.00 12.68 9.38
N PRO A 91 -12.79 13.91 8.88
CA PRO A 91 -11.45 14.45 8.63
C PRO A 91 -10.53 14.45 9.85
N LYS A 92 -11.08 14.49 11.07
CA LYS A 92 -10.27 14.44 12.30
C LYS A 92 -9.74 13.03 12.53
N ALA A 93 -10.58 12.01 12.36
CA ALA A 93 -10.17 10.61 12.45
C ALA A 93 -9.14 10.26 11.36
N VAL A 94 -9.40 10.65 10.11
CA VAL A 94 -8.44 10.44 8.99
C VAL A 94 -7.10 11.09 9.27
N ARG A 95 -7.09 12.35 9.70
CA ARG A 95 -5.86 13.07 10.06
C ARG A 95 -5.10 12.40 11.22
N GLY A 96 -5.82 11.80 12.17
CA GLY A 96 -5.22 11.00 13.25
C GLY A 96 -4.45 9.81 12.70
N LEU A 97 -5.12 8.97 11.91
CA LEU A 97 -4.48 7.79 11.32
C LEU A 97 -3.32 8.16 10.36
N VAL A 98 -3.49 9.19 9.53
CA VAL A 98 -2.41 9.70 8.65
C VAL A 98 -1.19 10.12 9.45
N ARG A 99 -1.38 10.78 10.61
CA ARG A 99 -0.27 11.15 11.50
C ARG A 99 0.43 9.92 12.07
N ASP A 100 -0.34 8.91 12.46
CA ASP A 100 0.19 7.66 13.01
C ASP A 100 1.03 6.91 11.95
N VAL A 101 0.55 6.83 10.71
CA VAL A 101 1.30 6.26 9.58
C VAL A 101 2.58 7.06 9.31
N ALA A 102 2.48 8.39 9.23
CA ALA A 102 3.62 9.28 8.98
C ALA A 102 4.64 9.33 10.13
N SER A 103 4.35 8.73 11.29
CA SER A 103 5.32 8.59 12.38
C SER A 103 6.50 7.68 12.02
N ALA A 104 6.29 6.72 11.11
CA ALA A 104 7.33 5.80 10.64
C ALA A 104 8.57 6.51 10.10
N PHE A 105 8.43 7.71 9.52
CA PHE A 105 9.54 8.48 8.99
C PHE A 105 10.54 8.98 10.04
N ARG A 106 10.15 8.99 11.33
CA ARG A 106 11.00 9.46 12.45
C ARG A 106 11.65 8.31 13.22
N GLY A 107 11.16 7.08 13.09
CA GLY A 107 11.77 5.88 13.69
C GLY A 107 11.71 5.78 15.22
N SER A 108 10.87 6.56 15.91
CA SER A 108 10.90 6.65 17.38
C SER A 108 9.97 5.68 18.11
N ASP A 109 8.80 5.34 17.54
CA ASP A 109 7.77 4.56 18.23
C ASP A 109 7.08 3.55 17.31
N VAL A 110 6.76 2.37 17.84
CA VAL A 110 5.94 1.36 17.13
C VAL A 110 4.47 1.79 17.20
N PRO A 111 3.80 2.03 16.06
CA PRO A 111 2.41 2.46 16.07
C PRO A 111 1.46 1.42 16.68
N GLN A 112 0.37 1.87 17.31
CA GLN A 112 -0.66 0.95 17.82
C GLN A 112 -1.69 0.53 16.77
N HIS A 113 -1.87 1.32 15.71
CA HIS A 113 -2.82 0.98 14.64
C HIS A 113 -2.20 -0.06 13.68
N PRO A 114 -2.91 -1.16 13.32
CA PRO A 114 -2.40 -2.18 12.39
C PRO A 114 -1.85 -1.63 11.07
N LEU A 115 -2.61 -0.73 10.40
CA LEU A 115 -2.17 -0.08 9.16
C LEU A 115 -0.88 0.73 9.32
N ALA A 116 -0.70 1.42 10.46
CA ALA A 116 0.50 2.20 10.73
C ALA A 116 1.70 1.31 11.05
N ARG A 117 1.50 0.19 11.76
CA ARG A 117 2.56 -0.82 11.96
C ARG A 117 3.02 -1.44 10.66
N ALA A 118 2.07 -1.83 9.81
CA ALA A 118 2.35 -2.40 8.50
C ALA A 118 3.14 -1.40 7.64
N PHE A 119 2.75 -0.13 7.64
CA PHE A 119 3.50 0.90 6.94
C PHE A 119 4.92 1.09 7.49
N ALA A 120 5.11 1.01 8.82
CA ALA A 120 6.43 1.14 9.41
C ALA A 120 7.39 0.02 8.95
N ASP A 121 6.89 -1.22 8.82
CA ASP A 121 7.65 -2.34 8.22
C ASP A 121 8.03 -2.05 6.75
N LEU A 122 7.05 -1.63 5.94
CA LEU A 122 7.29 -1.25 4.54
C LEU A 122 8.33 -0.14 4.41
N TRP A 123 8.23 0.90 5.25
CA TRP A 123 9.16 2.01 5.24
C TRP A 123 10.58 1.57 5.63
N ALA A 124 10.70 0.71 6.64
CA ALA A 124 12.01 0.17 7.05
C ALA A 124 12.67 -0.64 5.93
N ARG A 125 11.91 -1.53 5.27
CA ARG A 125 12.41 -2.36 4.15
C ARG A 125 12.74 -1.52 2.91
N SER A 126 11.86 -0.61 2.51
CA SER A 126 12.03 0.24 1.31
C SER A 126 13.18 1.24 1.41
N THR A 127 13.62 1.58 2.63
CA THR A 127 14.74 2.52 2.84
C THR A 127 16.09 1.84 3.05
N MET A 128 16.13 0.51 3.15
CA MET A 128 17.36 -0.25 3.31
C MET A 128 18.31 -0.01 2.13
N GLY A 129 19.58 0.30 2.40
CA GLY A 129 20.57 0.60 1.36
C GLY A 129 20.41 1.95 0.64
N MET A 130 19.31 2.68 0.87
CA MET A 130 19.07 3.97 0.21
C MET A 130 19.78 5.14 0.91
N SER A 131 20.20 6.14 0.13
CA SER A 131 20.85 7.35 0.65
C SER A 131 19.90 8.24 1.47
N GLY A 132 20.46 9.10 2.33
CA GLY A 132 19.66 10.05 3.10
C GLY A 132 18.80 10.98 2.23
N SER A 133 19.33 11.44 1.09
CA SER A 133 18.59 12.29 0.14
C SER A 133 17.44 11.55 -0.54
N TRP A 134 17.64 10.28 -0.90
CA TRP A 134 16.57 9.43 -1.43
C TRP A 134 15.46 9.24 -0.40
N ARG A 135 15.83 8.92 0.85
CA ARG A 135 14.86 8.72 1.95
C ARG A 135 14.07 9.99 2.23
N ALA A 136 14.72 11.15 2.22
CA ALA A 136 14.05 12.43 2.42
C ALA A 136 13.01 12.72 1.34
N ARG A 137 13.37 12.50 0.06
CA ARG A 137 12.44 12.66 -1.07
C ARG A 137 11.27 11.67 -0.98
N ALA A 138 11.54 10.39 -0.81
CA ALA A 138 10.50 9.37 -0.71
C ALA A 138 9.53 9.65 0.46
N ALA A 139 10.04 10.10 1.61
CA ALA A 139 9.21 10.50 2.73
C ALA A 139 8.36 11.75 2.42
N ALA A 140 8.81 12.65 1.55
CA ALA A 140 7.99 13.78 1.10
C ALA A 140 6.85 13.31 0.18
N ASP A 141 7.13 12.41 -0.76
CA ASP A 141 6.13 11.84 -1.66
C ASP A 141 5.04 11.07 -0.89
N TRP A 142 5.45 10.24 0.08
CA TRP A 142 4.50 9.54 0.96
C TRP A 142 3.64 10.51 1.78
N ARG A 143 4.22 11.60 2.32
CA ARG A 143 3.43 12.61 3.04
C ARG A 143 2.41 13.29 2.13
N ALA A 144 2.76 13.56 0.88
CA ALA A 144 1.83 14.13 -0.09
C ALA A 144 0.66 13.17 -0.36
N TYR A 145 0.95 11.88 -0.61
CA TYR A 145 -0.06 10.83 -0.76
C TYR A 145 -1.00 10.75 0.46
N LEU A 146 -0.44 10.66 1.67
CA LEU A 146 -1.23 10.54 2.90
C LEU A 146 -2.11 11.77 3.19
N ASN A 147 -1.60 12.97 2.90
CA ASN A 147 -2.37 14.21 3.06
C ASN A 147 -3.57 14.26 2.10
N GLY A 148 -3.49 13.63 0.92
CA GLY A 148 -4.60 13.53 -0.02
C GLY A 148 -5.87 12.92 0.59
N TYR A 149 -5.74 11.92 1.48
CA TYR A 149 -6.89 11.34 2.19
C TYR A 149 -7.60 12.33 3.12
N VAL A 150 -6.83 13.23 3.74
CA VAL A 150 -7.39 14.27 4.62
C VAL A 150 -8.17 15.29 3.80
N ASP A 151 -7.66 15.67 2.64
CA ASP A 151 -8.33 16.59 1.72
C ASP A 151 -9.60 15.96 1.17
N GLU A 152 -9.55 14.69 0.78
CA GLU A 152 -10.69 13.94 0.27
C GLU A 152 -11.80 13.79 1.33
N ALA A 153 -11.45 13.42 2.57
CA ALA A 153 -12.40 13.36 3.68
C ALA A 153 -13.05 14.73 3.96
N SER A 154 -12.27 15.80 3.86
CA SER A 154 -12.76 17.17 4.04
C SER A 154 -13.74 17.58 2.94
N ALA A 155 -13.50 17.15 1.71
CA ALA A 155 -14.39 17.38 0.57
C ALA A 155 -15.69 16.57 0.67
N ARG A 156 -15.63 15.32 1.15
CA ARG A 156 -16.83 14.48 1.37
C ARG A 156 -17.80 15.10 2.38
N ARG A 157 -17.28 15.76 3.43
CA ARG A 157 -18.10 16.41 4.46
C ARG A 157 -18.89 17.62 3.94
N GLN A 158 -18.44 18.24 2.85
CA GLN A 158 -19.06 19.43 2.27
C GLN A 158 -20.18 19.12 1.26
N ARG A 159 -20.38 17.84 0.95
CA ARG A 159 -21.47 17.34 0.10
C ARG A 159 -22.61 16.80 0.94
#